data_AF-A0A7S1X7L2-F1
#
_entry.id   AF-A0A7S1X7L2-F1
#
_cell.length_a   1.000
_cell.length_b   1.000
_cell.length_c   1.000
_cell.angle_alpha   90.00
_cell.angle_beta   90.00
_cell.angle_gamma   90.00
#
_symmetry.space_group_name_H-M   'P 1'
#
loop_
_entity.id
_entity.type
_entity.pdbx_description
1 polymer ?
#
loop_
_entity_poly.entity_id
_entity_poly.type
_entity_poly.pdbx_seq_one_letter_code
_entity_poly.pdbx_strand_id
1 'polypeptide(L)'
;NLEALAGDGEKAPILRPVELTSVELPAGVEQPAGKAPQRIATLTEALCALRRAADCCTLLSNQSGIIANTACLRATMLVDLFTRVVPLPLPIAKDDCACFWASQSITRSDQVEFL
;
A
#
# COMPACT_ATOMS: atom_id res chain seq x y z
N ASN A 1 24.86 -4.74 -45.25
CA ASN A 1 23.45 -5.14 -45.04
C ASN A 1 23.26 -5.81 -43.68
N LEU A 2 23.46 -5.07 -42.59
CA LEU A 2 23.16 -5.51 -41.21
C LEU A 2 21.74 -5.11 -40.77
N GLU A 3 21.11 -4.20 -41.51
CA GLU A 3 19.79 -3.65 -41.22
C GLU A 3 18.65 -4.67 -41.44
N ALA A 4 18.89 -5.70 -42.25
CA ALA A 4 17.93 -6.78 -42.48
C ALA A 4 17.95 -7.90 -41.41
N LEU A 5 18.88 -7.83 -40.45
CA LEU A 5 18.98 -8.78 -39.32
C LEU A 5 18.33 -8.25 -38.03
N ALA A 6 17.99 -6.97 -37.99
CA ALA A 6 17.15 -6.40 -36.95
C ALA A 6 15.70 -6.77 -37.26
N GLY A 7 15.32 -8.00 -36.95
CA GLY A 7 13.92 -8.42 -37.00
C GLY A 7 13.04 -7.48 -36.17
N ASP A 8 11.73 -7.51 -36.44
CA ASP A 8 10.69 -6.72 -35.76
C ASP A 8 10.47 -7.23 -34.33
N GLY A 9 11.53 -7.14 -33.51
CA GLY A 9 11.55 -7.61 -32.14
C GLY A 9 10.50 -6.85 -31.33
N GLU A 10 9.68 -7.60 -30.60
CA GLU A 10 8.65 -7.01 -29.75
C GLU A 10 9.30 -6.00 -28.80
N LYS A 11 8.76 -4.78 -28.78
CA LYS A 11 9.31 -3.69 -27.98
C LYS A 11 9.33 -4.13 -26.51
N ALA A 12 10.53 -4.11 -25.90
CA ALA A 12 10.70 -4.52 -24.52
C ALA A 12 9.71 -3.76 -23.59
N PRO A 13 9.02 -4.45 -22.69
CA PRO A 13 8.00 -3.83 -21.85
C PRO A 13 8.64 -2.87 -20.84
N ILE A 14 7.96 -1.76 -20.57
CA ILE A 14 8.43 -0.75 -19.60
C ILE A 14 8.05 -1.23 -18.20
N LEU A 15 9.06 -1.61 -17.41
CA LEU A 15 8.90 -1.96 -16.00
C LEU A 15 8.93 -0.68 -15.14
N ARG A 16 7.97 -0.55 -14.22
CA ARG A 16 7.98 0.50 -13.20
C ARG A 16 8.19 -0.12 -11.81
N PRO A 17 9.22 0.31 -11.06
CA PRO A 17 9.44 -0.16 -9.69
C PRO A 17 8.18 -0.02 -8.83
N VAL A 18 7.90 -1.03 -8.01
CA VAL A 18 6.79 -1.03 -7.04
C VAL A 18 7.38 -1.05 -5.64
N GLU A 19 7.22 0.07 -4.93
CA GLU A 19 7.77 0.26 -3.59
C GLU A 19 6.83 -0.33 -2.51
N LEU A 20 6.83 -1.66 -2.37
CA LEU A 20 5.92 -2.37 -1.46
C LEU A 20 6.07 -1.94 0.01
N THR A 21 7.28 -1.55 0.42
CA THR A 21 7.59 -1.09 1.79
C THR A 21 7.06 0.33 2.08
N SER A 22 6.69 1.11 1.05
CA SER A 22 6.15 2.46 1.23
C SER A 22 4.78 2.48 1.89
N VAL A 23 4.10 1.33 1.94
CA VAL A 23 2.80 1.16 2.60
C VAL A 23 2.95 1.18 4.13
N GLU A 24 4.12 0.77 4.66
CA GLU A 24 4.37 0.59 6.10
C GLU A 24 4.98 1.83 6.77
N LEU A 25 5.41 2.84 6.00
CA LEU A 25 6.16 4.00 6.49
C LEU A 25 5.25 5.23 6.61
N PRO A 26 5.06 5.81 7.82
CA PRO A 26 4.46 7.13 7.94
C PRO A 26 5.31 8.15 7.15
N ALA A 27 4.65 9.13 6.53
CA ALA A 27 5.30 10.11 5.67
C ALA A 27 6.44 10.83 6.42
N GLY A 28 7.70 10.57 6.05
CA GLY A 28 8.87 11.30 6.53
C GLY A 28 9.70 10.64 7.62
N VAL A 29 9.45 9.37 7.99
CA VAL A 29 10.28 8.65 8.97
C VAL A 29 11.05 7.51 8.30
N GLU A 30 12.35 7.69 8.07
CA GLU A 30 13.23 6.57 7.73
C GLU A 30 13.30 5.63 8.94
N GLN A 31 12.74 4.42 8.83
CA GLN A 31 12.89 3.45 9.91
C GLN A 31 14.33 2.93 9.92
N PRO A 32 15.03 2.95 11.07
CA PRO A 32 16.29 2.25 11.21
C PRO A 32 16.05 0.75 10.99
N ALA A 33 16.88 0.13 10.15
CA ALA A 33 16.78 -1.28 9.79
C ALA A 33 16.73 -2.16 11.06
N GLY A 34 15.61 -2.87 11.27
CA GLY A 34 15.44 -3.84 12.36
C GLY A 34 14.38 -3.53 13.41
N LYS A 35 13.62 -2.44 13.31
CA LYS A 35 12.47 -2.16 14.19
C LYS A 35 11.16 -2.65 13.55
N ALA A 36 10.26 -3.21 14.37
CA ALA A 36 8.92 -3.61 13.92
C ALA A 36 8.17 -2.44 13.26
N PRO A 37 7.36 -2.69 12.21
CA PRO A 37 6.65 -1.64 11.49
C PRO A 37 5.82 -0.81 12.48
N GLN A 38 6.03 0.50 12.47
CA GLN A 38 5.33 1.41 13.35
C GLN A 38 3.84 1.40 12.99
N ARG A 39 3.00 0.98 13.93
CA ARG A 39 1.54 1.02 13.76
C ARG A 39 1.08 2.45 13.55
N ILE A 40 0.14 2.61 12.64
CA ILE A 40 -0.49 3.89 12.33
C ILE A 40 -1.24 4.41 13.57
N ALA A 41 -1.06 5.70 13.86
CA ALA A 41 -1.64 6.34 15.05
C ALA A 41 -2.77 7.33 14.71
N THR A 42 -2.88 7.75 13.44
CA THR A 42 -3.86 8.77 13.01
C THR A 42 -4.70 8.30 11.82
N LEU A 43 -5.89 8.90 11.68
CA LEU A 43 -6.78 8.62 10.56
C LEU A 43 -6.12 8.98 9.22
N THR A 44 -5.43 10.13 9.15
CA THR A 44 -4.77 10.61 7.92
C THR A 44 -3.66 9.66 7.46
N GLU A 45 -2.88 9.12 8.40
CA GLU A 45 -1.87 8.09 8.07
C GLU A 45 -2.54 6.82 7.54
N ALA A 46 -3.68 6.41 8.11
CA ALA A 46 -4.42 5.23 7.66
C ALA A 46 -4.92 5.41 6.22
N LEU A 47 -5.49 6.57 5.91
CA LEU A 47 -5.94 6.93 4.55
C LEU A 47 -4.76 6.94 3.56
N CYS A 48 -3.63 7.52 3.95
CA CYS A 48 -2.42 7.55 3.12
C CYS A 48 -1.91 6.13 2.82
N ALA A 49 -1.87 5.26 3.84
CA ALA A 49 -1.43 3.87 3.67
C ALA A 49 -2.38 3.07 2.76
N LEU A 50 -3.69 3.22 2.93
CA LEU A 50 -4.71 2.59 2.07
C LEU A 50 -4.55 3.05 0.61
N ARG A 51 -4.31 4.34 0.39
CA ARG A 51 -4.12 4.91 -0.94
C ARG A 51 -2.85 4.37 -1.62
N ARG A 52 -1.72 4.33 -0.89
CA ARG A 52 -0.47 3.75 -1.40
C ARG A 52 -0.62 2.25 -1.73
N ALA A 53 -1.36 1.51 -0.91
CA ALA A 53 -1.64 0.11 -1.19
C ALA A 53 -2.47 -0.06 -2.46
N ALA A 54 -3.47 0.79 -2.70
CA ALA A 54 -4.25 0.79 -3.94
C ALA A 54 -3.38 1.12 -5.18
N ASP A 55 -2.49 2.09 -5.07
CA ASP A 55 -1.55 2.45 -6.14
C ASP A 55 -0.60 1.28 -6.46
N CYS A 56 -0.04 0.63 -5.43
CA CYS A 56 0.81 -0.55 -5.59
C CYS A 56 0.05 -1.72 -6.24
N CYS A 57 -1.19 -1.98 -5.80
CA CYS A 57 -2.06 -2.98 -6.41
C CYS A 57 -2.32 -2.70 -7.90
N THR A 58 -2.53 -1.44 -8.26
CA THR A 58 -2.76 -1.00 -9.63
C THR A 58 -1.50 -1.20 -10.48
N LEU A 59 -0.33 -0.79 -9.99
CA LEU A 59 0.95 -0.98 -10.67
C LEU A 59 1.28 -2.46 -10.87
N LEU A 60 1.04 -3.32 -9.87
CA LEU A 60 1.23 -4.76 -9.99
C LEU A 60 0.26 -5.40 -10.98
N SER A 61 -1.00 -4.95 -11.01
CA SER A 61 -1.99 -5.45 -11.96
C SER A 61 -1.59 -5.13 -13.40
N ASN A 62 -1.14 -3.90 -13.64
CA ASN A 62 -0.67 -3.44 -14.95
C ASN A 62 0.61 -4.14 -15.42
N GLN A 63 1.39 -4.69 -14.48
CA GLN A 63 2.65 -5.39 -14.76
C GLN A 63 2.52 -6.91 -14.62
N SER A 64 1.30 -7.46 -14.59
CA SER A 64 1.04 -8.90 -14.39
C SER A 64 1.57 -9.81 -15.49
N GLY A 65 1.77 -9.28 -16.71
CA GLY A 65 2.42 -10.01 -17.81
C GLY A 65 3.95 -10.05 -17.73
N ILE A 66 4.57 -9.28 -16.83
CA ILE A 66 6.02 -9.10 -16.73
C ILE A 66 6.53 -9.60 -15.38
N ILE A 67 5.81 -9.27 -14.30
CA ILE A 67 6.10 -9.67 -12.93
C ILE A 67 5.27 -10.91 -12.61
N ALA A 68 5.94 -12.01 -12.29
CA ALA A 68 5.28 -13.22 -11.82
C ALA A 68 4.61 -12.99 -10.45
N ASN A 69 3.54 -13.73 -10.18
CA ASN A 69 2.90 -13.78 -8.85
C ASN A 69 2.34 -12.45 -8.33
N THR A 70 2.02 -11.49 -9.22
CA THR A 70 1.42 -10.20 -8.82
C THR A 70 0.13 -10.35 -8.02
N ALA A 71 -0.66 -11.41 -8.25
CA ALA A 71 -1.81 -11.73 -7.41
C ALA A 71 -1.42 -12.06 -5.96
N CYS A 72 -0.38 -12.88 -5.77
CA CYS A 72 0.14 -13.22 -4.45
C CYS A 72 0.70 -11.98 -3.74
N LEU A 73 1.51 -11.19 -4.43
CA LEU A 73 2.10 -9.96 -3.88
C LEU A 73 1.04 -8.96 -3.41
N ARG A 74 -0.04 -8.79 -4.20
CA ARG A 74 -1.19 -7.95 -3.81
C ARG A 74 -1.87 -8.51 -2.56
N ALA A 75 -2.14 -9.81 -2.53
CA ALA A 75 -2.81 -10.44 -1.39
C ALA A 75 -1.98 -10.33 -0.11
N THR A 76 -0.68 -10.63 -0.17
CA THR A 76 0.21 -10.55 1.01
C THR A 76 0.33 -9.13 1.53
N MET A 77 0.42 -8.14 0.63
CA MET A 77 0.49 -6.73 1.01
C MET A 77 -0.80 -6.26 1.71
N LEU A 78 -1.97 -6.65 1.19
CA LEU A 78 -3.24 -6.32 1.82
C LEU A 78 -3.40 -6.98 3.19
N VAL A 79 -3.00 -8.26 3.32
CA VAL A 79 -3.02 -8.96 4.60
C VAL A 79 -2.10 -8.26 5.60
N ASP A 80 -0.88 -7.91 5.22
CA ASP A 80 0.07 -7.25 6.12
C ASP A 80 -0.42 -5.85 6.54
N LEU A 81 -0.98 -5.08 5.59
CA LEU A 81 -1.60 -3.77 5.85
C LEU A 81 -2.66 -3.85 6.96
N PHE A 82 -3.58 -4.80 6.89
CA PHE A 82 -4.67 -4.90 7.88
C PHE A 82 -4.31 -5.65 9.16
N THR A 83 -3.26 -6.47 9.16
CA THR A 83 -2.86 -7.26 10.34
C THR A 83 -1.73 -6.64 11.14
N ARG A 84 -0.87 -5.83 10.50
CA ARG A 84 0.34 -5.27 11.12
C ARG A 84 0.39 -3.75 11.15
N VAL A 85 -0.08 -3.09 10.09
CA VAL A 85 0.10 -1.64 9.90
C VAL A 85 -1.08 -0.84 10.43
N VAL A 86 -2.28 -1.12 9.94
CA VAL A 86 -3.53 -0.46 10.34
C VAL A 86 -4.05 -1.15 11.60
N PRO A 87 -4.21 -0.43 12.74
CA PRO A 87 -4.83 -1.02 13.91
C PRO A 87 -6.29 -1.32 13.59
N LEU A 88 -6.76 -2.52 13.92
CA LEU A 88 -8.16 -2.87 13.75
C LEU A 88 -9.05 -2.07 14.72
N PRO A 89 -10.28 -1.70 14.31
CA PRO A 89 -11.22 -1.06 15.22
C PRO A 89 -11.48 -1.97 16.42
N LEU A 90 -11.29 -1.43 17.62
CA LEU A 90 -11.63 -2.15 18.86
C LEU A 90 -13.16 -2.30 18.96
N PRO A 91 -13.64 -3.37 19.65
CA PRO A 91 -15.05 -3.46 20.02
C PRO A 91 -15.46 -2.22 20.82
N ILE A 92 -16.63 -1.67 20.53
CA ILE A 92 -17.17 -0.48 21.20
C ILE A 92 -17.29 -0.80 22.70
N ALA A 93 -16.40 -0.24 23.51
CA ALA A 93 -16.38 -0.38 24.96
C ALA A 93 -16.68 0.97 25.62
N LYS A 94 -17.12 0.95 26.89
CA LYS A 94 -17.53 2.18 27.60
C LYS A 94 -16.40 3.20 27.82
N ASP A 95 -15.13 2.81 27.68
CA ASP A 95 -13.93 3.61 27.91
C ASP A 95 -13.09 3.79 26.61
N ASP A 96 -13.75 4.14 25.51
CA ASP A 96 -13.22 4.16 24.13
C ASP A 96 -12.28 5.34 23.78
N CYS A 97 -11.18 5.53 24.52
CA CYS A 97 -10.15 6.53 24.17
C CYS A 97 -8.88 5.95 23.54
N ALA A 98 -8.71 4.63 23.48
CA ALA A 98 -7.43 4.02 23.10
C ALA A 98 -7.19 3.90 21.59
N CYS A 99 -8.24 3.99 20.76
CA CYS A 99 -8.14 3.77 19.32
C CYS A 99 -8.54 5.02 18.55
N PHE A 100 -7.71 5.43 17.57
CA PHE A 100 -8.00 6.59 16.75
C PHE A 100 -9.31 6.47 15.96
N TRP A 101 -9.76 5.25 15.67
CA TRP A 101 -11.05 4.98 15.02
C TRP A 101 -12.25 5.49 15.84
N ALA A 102 -12.14 5.46 17.17
CA ALA A 102 -13.19 5.91 18.08
C ALA A 102 -12.96 7.34 18.57
N SER A 103 -11.70 7.78 18.68
CA SER A 103 -11.35 9.07 19.28
C SER A 103 -11.29 10.24 18.29
N GLN A 104 -11.09 10.00 16.99
CA GLN A 104 -11.04 11.06 15.99
C GLN A 104 -12.40 11.25 15.29
N SER A 105 -12.83 12.50 15.16
CA SER A 105 -14.02 12.85 14.39
C SER A 105 -13.77 12.67 12.89
N ILE A 106 -14.46 11.72 12.25
CA ILE A 106 -14.36 11.49 10.81
C ILE A 106 -15.11 12.61 10.07
N THR A 107 -14.42 13.34 9.21
CA THR A 107 -15.04 14.38 8.38
C THR A 107 -15.64 13.79 7.10
N ARG A 108 -16.49 14.56 6.42
CA ARG A 108 -17.03 14.14 5.11
C ARG A 108 -15.92 13.89 4.08
N SER A 109 -14.84 14.68 4.11
CA SER A 109 -13.71 14.52 3.21
C SER A 109 -13.02 13.16 3.40
N ASP A 110 -12.84 12.75 4.66
CA ASP A 110 -12.25 11.45 5.00
C ASP A 110 -13.14 10.28 4.53
N GLN A 111 -14.46 10.42 4.66
CA GLN A 111 -15.42 9.42 4.17
C GLN A 111 -15.34 9.22 2.65
N VAL A 112 -15.09 10.31 1.90
CA VAL A 112 -14.92 10.22 0.45
C VAL A 112 -13.63 9.50 0.09
N GLU A 113 -12.56 9.61 0.88
CA GLU A 113 -11.34 8.81 0.63
C GLU A 113 -11.51 7.32 0.96
N PHE A 114 -12.49 6.95 1.78
CA PHE A 114 -12.81 5.54 2.04
C PHE A 114 -13.70 4.88 0.97
N LEU A 115 -14.42 5.66 0.16
CA LEU A 115 -15.41 5.21 -0.83
C LEU A 115 -14.83 5.15 -2.24
#